data_AF-A0A9X0D2D1-F1
#
_entry.id   AF-A0A9X0D2D1-F1
#
_cell.length_a   1.000
_cell.length_b   1.000
_cell.length_c   1.000
_cell.angle_alpha   90.00
_cell.angle_beta   90.00
_cell.angle_gamma   90.00
#
_symmetry.space_group_name_H-M   'P 1'
#
loop_
_entity.id
_entity.type
_entity.pdbx_description
1 polymer ?
#
loop_
_entity_poly.entity_id
_entity_poly.type
_entity_poly.pdbx_seq_one_letter_code
_entity_poly.pdbx_strand_id
1 'polypeptide(L)'
;MVVPGGQDFRPAFKQLAVLGSLFPDVPIVGLTATASRRTQNVITEVLGLKTPVKIIGNVDRPNIFIGKYRRGPSRLGIKSFDSVLRPIAEQLKVELTKFPITVIYLPLKWCGTAYNLFVRYWVIPSISLKVAQGFQKTGYLHNTMLLKLQG
;
A
#
# COMPACT_ATOMS: atom_id res chain seq x y z
N MET A 1 0.89 -11.07 11.27
CA MET A 1 -0.53 -11.18 11.67
C MET A 1 -0.67 -12.34 12.65
N VAL A 2 -1.59 -12.22 13.61
CA VAL A 2 -1.75 -13.18 14.73
C VAL A 2 -2.75 -14.31 14.40
N VAL A 3 -3.43 -14.22 13.25
CA VAL A 3 -4.49 -15.16 12.85
C VAL A 3 -3.91 -16.44 12.23
N PRO A 4 -4.13 -17.63 12.82
CA PRO A 4 -3.75 -18.89 12.21
C PRO A 4 -4.36 -19.07 10.81
N GLY A 5 -3.58 -19.54 9.84
CA GLY A 5 -4.01 -19.72 8.46
C GLY A 5 -4.13 -18.42 7.64
N GLY A 6 -3.89 -17.26 8.25
CA GLY A 6 -3.75 -15.99 7.52
C GLY A 6 -2.44 -15.96 6.71
N GLN A 7 -2.47 -15.29 5.56
CA GLN A 7 -1.33 -15.20 4.64
C GLN A 7 -0.05 -14.61 5.28
N ASP A 8 -0.20 -13.81 6.33
CA ASP A 8 0.89 -13.18 7.08
C ASP A 8 0.98 -13.69 8.52
N PHE A 9 0.46 -14.90 8.79
CA PHE A 9 0.55 -15.47 10.12
C PHE A 9 2.02 -15.62 10.54
N ARG A 10 2.39 -15.09 11.71
CA ARG A 10 3.70 -15.39 12.32
C ARG A 10 3.47 -16.16 13.61
N PRO A 11 3.90 -17.43 13.69
CA PRO A 11 3.73 -18.25 14.88
C PRO A 11 4.28 -17.60 16.16
N ALA A 12 5.37 -16.85 16.04
CA ALA A 12 6.01 -16.12 17.14
C ALA A 12 5.06 -15.14 17.86
N PHE A 13 4.03 -14.60 17.20
CA PHE A 13 3.08 -13.70 17.86
C PHE A 13 2.28 -14.38 18.98
N LYS A 14 2.14 -15.72 18.97
CA LYS A 14 1.51 -16.45 20.07
C LYS A 14 2.28 -16.32 21.38
N GLN A 15 3.60 -16.17 21.31
CA GLN A 15 4.44 -16.06 22.50
C GLN A 15 4.23 -14.73 23.22
N LEU A 16 3.65 -13.71 22.57
CA LEU A 16 3.36 -12.42 23.20
C LEU A 16 2.30 -12.51 24.31
N ALA A 17 1.51 -13.58 24.37
CA ALA A 17 0.56 -13.81 25.46
C ALA A 17 1.23 -13.79 26.84
N VAL A 18 2.50 -14.21 26.91
CA VAL A 18 3.28 -14.25 28.16
C VAL A 18 3.44 -12.86 28.78
N LEU A 19 3.44 -11.80 27.96
CA LEU A 19 3.62 -10.43 28.44
C LEU A 19 2.46 -10.00 29.35
N GLY A 20 1.23 -10.40 29.03
CA GLY A 20 0.07 -10.11 29.89
C GLY A 20 0.10 -10.85 31.22
N SER A 21 0.81 -11.99 31.29
CA SER A 21 1.01 -12.73 32.54
C SER A 21 2.18 -12.19 33.36
N LEU A 22 3.27 -11.79 32.71
CA LEU A 22 4.46 -11.26 33.38
C LEU A 22 4.27 -9.83 33.89
N PHE A 23 3.46 -9.03 33.20
CA PHE A 23 3.23 -7.62 33.49
C PHE A 23 1.72 -7.32 33.57
N PRO A 24 1.02 -7.82 34.60
CA PRO A 24 -0.45 -7.71 34.69
C PRO A 24 -0.96 -6.27 34.77
N ASP A 25 -0.15 -5.35 35.31
CA ASP A 25 -0.51 -3.94 35.49
C ASP A 25 -0.17 -3.06 34.27
N VAL A 26 0.50 -3.62 33.25
CA VAL A 26 0.91 -2.87 32.06
C VAL A 26 -0.15 -3.04 30.96
N PRO A 27 -0.76 -1.95 30.45
CA PRO A 27 -1.78 -2.05 29.41
C PRO A 27 -1.19 -2.50 28.07
N ILE A 28 -1.84 -3.46 27.42
CA ILE A 28 -1.46 -3.95 26.09
C ILE A 28 -2.38 -3.36 25.03
N VAL A 29 -1.79 -2.76 23.99
CA VAL A 29 -2.52 -2.20 22.84
C VAL A 29 -2.22 -3.00 21.58
N GLY A 30 -3.26 -3.59 20.99
CA GLY A 30 -3.18 -4.28 19.70
C GLY A 30 -3.66 -3.39 18.56
N LEU A 31 -2.77 -3.02 17.65
CA LEU A 31 -3.10 -2.22 16.47
C LEU A 31 -3.19 -3.07 15.21
N THR A 32 -4.26 -2.88 14.44
CA THR A 32 -4.48 -3.58 13.17
C THR A 32 -5.20 -2.69 12.19
N ALA A 33 -4.73 -2.66 10.93
CA ALA A 33 -5.37 -1.90 9.85
C ALA A 33 -6.57 -2.66 9.27
N THR A 34 -6.48 -4.00 9.20
CA THR A 34 -7.51 -4.86 8.61
C THR A 34 -7.79 -6.02 9.55
N ALA A 35 -8.93 -5.98 10.25
CA ALA A 35 -9.37 -7.06 11.11
C ALA A 35 -10.89 -7.23 11.09
N SER A 36 -11.34 -8.31 10.45
CA SER A 36 -12.72 -8.77 10.56
C SER A 36 -13.08 -9.03 12.03
N ARG A 37 -14.38 -9.08 12.38
CA ARG A 37 -14.81 -9.43 13.74
C ARG A 37 -14.21 -10.77 14.21
N ARG A 38 -14.16 -11.78 13.33
CA ARG A 38 -13.52 -13.07 13.60
C ARG A 38 -12.03 -12.91 13.91
N THR A 39 -11.32 -12.13 13.09
CA THR A 39 -9.89 -11.82 13.29
C THR A 39 -9.64 -11.13 14.64
N GLN A 40 -10.50 -10.19 15.04
CA GLN A 40 -10.38 -9.49 16.33
C GLN A 40 -10.52 -10.44 17.52
N ASN A 41 -11.44 -11.41 17.44
CA ASN A 41 -11.62 -12.42 18.48
C ASN A 41 -10.39 -13.33 18.60
N VAL A 42 -9.85 -13.79 17.48
CA VAL A 42 -8.61 -14.59 17.46
C VAL A 42 -7.43 -13.81 18.04
N ILE A 43 -7.29 -12.52 17.73
CA ILE A 43 -6.24 -11.67 18.31
C ILE A 43 -6.40 -11.57 19.83
N THR A 44 -7.63 -11.37 20.30
CA THR A 44 -7.97 -11.26 21.74
C THR A 44 -7.58 -12.53 22.49
N GLU A 45 -7.94 -13.68 21.93
CA GLU A 45 -7.65 -15.00 22.50
C GLU A 45 -6.15 -15.29 22.50
N VAL A 46 -5.48 -15.14 21.35
CA VAL A 46 -4.05 -15.46 21.21
C VAL A 46 -3.15 -14.56 22.07
N LEU A 47 -3.53 -13.30 22.27
CA LEU A 47 -2.77 -12.38 23.13
C LEU A 47 -3.19 -12.43 24.60
N GLY A 48 -4.20 -13.23 24.96
CA GLY A 48 -4.68 -13.33 26.34
C GLY A 48 -5.25 -12.01 26.88
N LEU A 49 -5.83 -11.16 26.02
CA LEU A 49 -6.34 -9.85 26.44
C LEU A 49 -7.60 -10.03 27.29
N LYS A 50 -7.55 -9.57 28.54
CA LYS A 50 -8.70 -9.58 29.45
C LYS A 50 -9.62 -8.40 29.09
N THR A 51 -10.84 -8.71 28.63
CA THR A 51 -11.91 -7.74 28.33
C THR A 51 -11.44 -6.47 27.60
N PRO A 52 -10.82 -6.59 26.40
CA PRO A 52 -10.25 -5.43 25.72
C PRO A 52 -11.33 -4.48 25.20
N VAL A 53 -11.10 -3.18 25.35
CA VAL A 53 -11.87 -2.16 24.65
C VAL A 53 -11.54 -2.23 23.15
N LYS A 54 -12.58 -2.35 22.31
CA LYS A 54 -12.43 -2.40 20.85
C LYS A 54 -12.79 -1.05 20.25
N ILE A 55 -11.80 -0.38 19.67
CA ILE A 55 -11.98 0.90 18.96
C ILE A 55 -11.87 0.62 17.46
N ILE A 56 -12.95 0.87 16.71
CA ILE A 56 -13.00 0.63 15.26
C ILE A 56 -13.12 1.98 14.55
N GLY A 57 -12.11 2.31 13.75
CA GLY A 57 -12.09 3.52 12.95
C GLY A 57 -12.90 3.38 11.66
N ASN A 58 -13.39 4.51 11.14
CA ASN A 58 -13.98 4.56 9.80
C ASN A 58 -12.88 4.50 8.73
N VAL A 59 -13.05 3.58 7.78
CA VAL A 59 -12.15 3.43 6.63
C VAL A 59 -12.43 4.45 5.53
N ASP A 60 -13.61 5.06 5.53
CA ASP A 60 -14.01 6.01 4.50
C ASP A 60 -13.12 7.27 4.53
N ARG A 61 -12.85 7.78 3.33
CA ARG A 61 -12.04 8.97 3.09
C ARG A 61 -12.79 9.80 2.06
N PRO A 62 -13.72 10.68 2.50
CA PRO A 62 -14.59 11.43 1.59
C PRO A 62 -13.83 12.39 0.66
N ASN A 63 -12.56 12.64 0.95
CA ASN A 63 -11.64 13.42 0.13
C ASN A 63 -10.85 12.57 -0.89
N ILE A 64 -11.13 11.27 -1.03
CA ILE A 64 -10.50 10.39 -2.02
C ILE A 64 -11.52 10.03 -3.11
N PHE A 65 -11.26 10.49 -4.32
CA PHE A 65 -12.06 10.15 -5.51
C PHE A 65 -11.46 8.95 -6.23
N ILE A 66 -12.30 7.98 -6.60
CA ILE A 66 -11.87 6.73 -7.24
C ILE A 66 -12.34 6.70 -8.69
N GLY A 67 -11.40 6.54 -9.62
CA GLY A 67 -11.66 6.33 -11.05
C GLY A 67 -11.15 4.97 -11.53
N LYS A 68 -11.77 4.41 -12.58
CA LYS A 68 -11.33 3.17 -13.21
C LYS A 68 -11.23 3.34 -14.73
N TYR A 69 -10.08 3.01 -15.27
CA TYR A 69 -9.79 3.13 -16.71
C TYR A 69 -9.42 1.76 -17.28
N ARG A 70 -9.85 1.50 -18.54
CA ARG A 70 -9.46 0.28 -19.24
C ARG A 70 -8.03 0.41 -19.73
N ARG A 71 -7.19 -0.54 -19.35
CA ARG A 71 -5.84 -0.71 -19.90
C ARG A 71 -5.90 -1.61 -21.14
N GLY A 72 -5.08 -1.31 -22.15
CA GLY A 72 -4.93 -2.18 -23.33
C GLY A 72 -4.46 -3.61 -22.99
N PRO A 73 -4.57 -4.58 -23.92
CA PRO A 73 -4.21 -5.98 -23.69
C PRO A 73 -2.78 -6.18 -23.18
N SER A 74 -2.56 -7.05 -22.18
CA SER A 74 -1.22 -7.32 -21.62
C SER A 74 -0.19 -7.80 -22.65
N ARG A 75 -0.63 -8.49 -23.71
CA ARG A 75 0.23 -8.94 -24.83
C ARG A 75 0.94 -7.80 -25.57
N LEU A 76 0.43 -6.57 -25.46
CA LEU A 76 1.05 -5.38 -26.04
C LEU A 76 2.20 -4.82 -25.19
N GLY A 77 2.50 -5.45 -24.04
CA GLY A 77 3.61 -5.10 -23.17
C GLY A 77 3.60 -3.61 -22.80
N ILE A 78 4.67 -2.92 -23.16
CA ILE A 78 4.88 -1.50 -22.87
C ILE A 78 3.79 -0.59 -23.47
N LYS A 79 3.29 -0.91 -24.68
CA LYS A 79 2.27 -0.12 -25.37
C LYS A 79 0.94 -0.10 -24.60
N SER A 80 0.65 -1.18 -23.88
CA SER A 80 -0.51 -1.25 -23.00
C SER A 80 -0.38 -0.32 -21.80
N PHE A 81 0.81 -0.17 -21.21
CA PHE A 81 1.04 0.80 -20.13
C PHE A 81 1.08 2.23 -20.65
N ASP A 82 1.66 2.46 -21.82
CA ASP A 82 1.69 3.77 -22.47
C ASP A 82 0.28 4.32 -22.72
N SER A 83 -0.68 3.45 -23.09
CA SER A 83 -2.09 3.83 -23.24
C SER A 83 -2.74 4.40 -21.97
N VAL A 84 -2.15 4.15 -20.79
CA VAL A 84 -2.60 4.67 -19.49
C VAL A 84 -1.73 5.84 -19.05
N LEU A 85 -0.41 5.71 -19.16
CA LEU A 85 0.53 6.70 -18.63
C LEU A 85 0.60 7.98 -19.46
N ARG A 86 0.44 7.89 -20.79
CA ARG A 86 0.54 9.06 -21.66
C ARG A 86 -0.57 10.09 -21.40
N PRO A 87 -1.87 9.71 -21.34
CA PRO A 87 -2.92 10.67 -20.99
C PRO A 87 -2.70 11.32 -19.61
N ILE A 88 -2.18 10.55 -18.64
CA ILE A 88 -1.84 11.07 -17.31
C ILE A 88 -0.71 12.10 -17.41
N ALA A 89 0.34 11.82 -18.19
CA ALA A 89 1.45 12.76 -18.38
C ALA A 89 1.00 14.06 -19.06
N GLU A 90 0.15 13.97 -20.08
CA GLU A 90 -0.42 15.12 -20.78
C GLU A 90 -1.32 15.96 -19.86
N GLN A 91 -2.19 15.32 -19.07
CA GLN A 91 -3.05 16.00 -18.12
C GLN A 91 -2.25 16.69 -17.00
N LEU A 92 -1.29 15.95 -16.40
CA LEU A 92 -0.47 16.51 -15.33
C LEU A 92 0.32 17.71 -15.81
N LYS A 93 0.83 17.74 -17.05
CA LYS A 93 1.52 18.90 -17.62
C LYS A 93 0.71 20.19 -17.49
N VAL A 94 -0.62 20.13 -17.58
CA VAL A 94 -1.53 21.28 -17.49
C VAL A 94 -1.99 21.54 -16.05
N GLU A 95 -2.14 20.49 -15.23
CA GLU A 95 -2.74 20.56 -13.88
C GLU A 95 -1.72 20.45 -12.71
N LEU A 96 -0.45 20.81 -12.92
CA LEU A 96 0.60 20.64 -11.89
C LEU A 96 0.32 21.32 -10.56
N THR A 97 -0.28 22.51 -10.60
CA THR A 97 -0.65 23.26 -9.39
C THR A 97 -1.75 22.58 -8.60
N LYS A 98 -2.59 21.77 -9.25
CA LYS A 98 -3.67 21.00 -8.64
C LYS A 98 -3.17 19.68 -8.07
N PHE A 99 -2.13 19.09 -8.67
CA PHE A 99 -1.54 17.82 -8.26
C PHE A 99 -0.03 17.94 -7.98
N PRO A 100 0.36 18.71 -6.94
CA PRO A 100 1.77 19.00 -6.66
C PRO A 100 2.60 17.76 -6.29
N ILE A 101 1.93 16.69 -5.85
CA ILE A 101 2.54 15.38 -5.61
C ILE A 101 1.68 14.33 -6.30
N THR A 102 2.28 13.65 -7.29
CA THR A 102 1.67 12.48 -7.92
C THR A 102 2.50 11.24 -7.63
N VAL A 103 1.81 10.16 -7.24
CA VAL A 103 2.40 8.87 -6.88
C VAL A 103 1.89 7.81 -7.85
N ILE A 104 2.80 7.16 -8.58
CA ILE A 104 2.45 6.10 -9.53
C ILE A 104 3.08 4.78 -9.08
N TYR A 105 2.24 3.79 -8.80
CA TYR A 105 2.64 2.43 -8.46
C TYR A 105 2.79 1.58 -9.72
N LEU A 106 4.00 1.09 -9.99
CA LEU A 106 4.29 0.29 -11.18
C LEU A 106 5.23 -0.88 -10.86
N PRO A 107 5.08 -2.04 -11.53
CA PRO A 107 6.09 -3.10 -11.48
C PRO A 107 7.47 -2.56 -11.90
N LEU A 108 8.52 -3.04 -11.24
CA LEU A 108 9.91 -2.57 -11.37
C LEU A 108 10.37 -2.46 -12.83
N LYS A 109 10.03 -3.47 -13.64
CA LYS A 109 10.38 -3.53 -15.07
C LYS A 109 9.83 -2.36 -15.91
N TRP A 110 8.79 -1.67 -15.43
CA TRP A 110 8.15 -0.56 -16.13
C TRP A 110 8.56 0.81 -15.61
N CYS A 111 9.20 0.88 -14.44
CA CYS A 111 9.53 2.15 -13.79
C CYS A 111 10.51 2.99 -14.62
N GLY A 112 11.51 2.37 -15.26
CA GLY A 112 12.45 3.09 -16.14
C GLY A 112 11.77 3.68 -17.37
N THR A 113 10.83 2.95 -17.97
CA THR A 113 10.00 3.47 -19.07
C THR A 113 9.14 4.64 -18.62
N ALA A 114 8.43 4.49 -17.51
CA ALA A 114 7.58 5.55 -16.98
C ALA A 114 8.40 6.80 -16.66
N TYR A 115 9.53 6.65 -15.98
CA TYR A 115 10.46 7.74 -15.71
C TYR A 115 10.86 8.47 -17.00
N ASN A 116 11.32 7.73 -18.02
CA ASN A 116 11.69 8.32 -19.31
C ASN A 116 10.51 9.01 -20.02
N LEU A 117 9.30 8.46 -19.90
CA LEU A 117 8.09 9.11 -20.42
C LEU A 117 7.88 10.45 -19.73
N PHE A 118 7.80 10.49 -18.40
CA PHE A 118 7.57 11.73 -17.67
C PHE A 118 8.70 12.75 -17.88
N VAL A 119 9.97 12.33 -17.89
CA VAL A 119 11.12 13.20 -18.23
C VAL A 119 11.00 13.81 -19.63
N ARG A 120 10.44 13.11 -20.61
CA ARG A 120 10.27 13.66 -21.97
C ARG A 120 9.16 14.70 -22.06
N TYR A 121 8.09 14.53 -21.29
CA TYR A 121 6.95 15.45 -21.28
C TYR A 121 7.18 16.65 -20.34
N TRP A 122 8.09 16.52 -19.38
CA TRP A 122 8.47 17.56 -18.42
C TRP A 122 9.84 18.16 -18.69
N VAL A 123 9.91 19.48 -18.62
CA VAL A 123 11.15 20.27 -18.67
C VAL A 123 11.28 20.91 -17.27
N ILE A 124 12.19 20.45 -16.39
CA ILE A 124 12.57 20.98 -15.02
C ILE A 124 11.96 20.20 -13.79
N PRO A 125 12.62 20.11 -12.59
CA PRO A 125 13.95 19.55 -12.28
C PRO A 125 13.94 18.40 -11.21
N SER A 126 12.79 17.88 -10.77
CA SER A 126 12.75 17.04 -9.54
C SER A 126 11.84 15.80 -9.65
N ILE A 127 12.04 14.99 -10.69
CA ILE A 127 11.48 13.63 -10.69
C ILE A 127 12.37 12.76 -9.80
N SER A 128 11.78 12.11 -8.79
CA SER A 128 12.48 11.12 -7.98
C SER A 128 11.86 9.74 -8.14
N LEU A 129 12.72 8.77 -8.46
CA LEU A 129 12.39 7.36 -8.33
C LEU A 129 12.72 6.94 -6.90
N LYS A 130 11.72 6.46 -6.17
CA LYS A 130 11.93 5.84 -4.87
C LYS A 130 11.52 4.38 -4.95
N VAL A 131 12.46 3.50 -4.61
CA VAL A 131 12.12 2.10 -4.38
C VAL A 131 11.17 2.07 -3.20
N ALA A 132 9.93 1.66 -3.44
CA ALA A 132 9.03 1.29 -2.36
C ALA A 132 9.14 -0.22 -2.21
N GLN A 133 9.72 -0.67 -1.10
CA GLN A 133 9.57 -2.07 -0.75
C GLN A 133 8.13 -2.27 -0.25
N GLY A 134 7.24 -2.63 -1.19
CA GLY A 134 5.90 -3.06 -0.85
C GLY A 134 5.97 -4.43 -0.17
N PHE A 135 5.56 -4.50 1.09
CA PHE A 135 5.18 -5.77 1.70
C PHE A 135 3.74 -6.10 1.28
N GLN A 136 3.54 -7.09 0.39
CA GLN A 136 2.63 -8.24 0.60
C GLN A 136 2.29 -9.09 -0.65
N LYS A 137 1.83 -10.32 -0.32
CA LYS A 137 0.86 -11.18 -1.03
C LYS A 137 1.38 -11.97 -2.25
N THR A 138 1.36 -13.31 -2.15
CA THR A 138 1.45 -14.35 -3.21
C THR A 138 2.81 -14.86 -3.71
N GLY A 139 3.91 -14.73 -2.96
CA GLY A 139 5.13 -15.51 -3.25
C GLY A 139 5.87 -15.13 -4.53
N TYR A 140 5.40 -14.13 -5.27
CA TYR A 140 6.14 -13.45 -6.32
C TYR A 140 6.47 -12.03 -5.85
N LEU A 141 7.75 -11.75 -5.63
CA LEU A 141 8.27 -10.40 -5.43
C LEU A 141 8.06 -9.59 -6.72
N HIS A 142 6.88 -9.01 -6.91
CA HIS A 142 6.78 -7.87 -7.81
C HIS A 142 7.29 -6.64 -7.06
N ASN A 143 8.62 -6.47 -7.12
CA ASN A 143 9.27 -5.20 -6.82
C ASN A 143 8.44 -4.10 -7.51
N THR A 144 7.78 -3.25 -6.75
CA THR A 144 6.95 -2.16 -7.26
C THR A 144 7.64 -0.88 -6.83
N MET A 145 8.11 -0.04 -7.75
CA MET A 145 8.67 1.25 -7.34
C MET A 145 7.60 2.34 -7.35
N LEU A 146 7.83 3.32 -6.50
CA LEU A 146 7.07 4.56 -6.47
C LEU A 146 7.79 5.58 -7.35
N LEU A 147 7.12 6.04 -8.39
CA LEU A 147 7.51 7.26 -9.08
C LEU A 147 6.81 8.43 -8.38
N LYS A 148 7.61 9.31 -7.76
CA LYS A 148 7.11 10.55 -7.16
C LYS A 148 7.43 11.70 -8.11
N LEU A 149 6.38 12.34 -8.59
CA LEU A 149 6.45 13.55 -9.39
C LEU A 149 6.19 14.75 -8.46
N GLN A 150 7.11 15.72 -8.45
CA GLN A 150 6.96 16.99 -7.74
C GLN A 150 7.12 18.12 -8.74
N GLY A 151 6.09 18.95 -8.84
CA GLY A 151 6.07 20.18 -9.64
C GLY A 151 6.57 21.38 -8.86
#